data_AF-A0A6L3N4V5-F1
#
_entry.id   AF-A0A6L3N4V5-F1
#
_cell.length_a   1.000
_cell.length_b   1.000
_cell.length_c   1.000
_cell.angle_alpha   90.00
_cell.angle_beta   90.00
_cell.angle_gamma   90.00
#
_symmetry.space_group_name_H-M   'P 1'
#
loop_
_entity.id
_entity.type
_entity.pdbx_description
1 polymer ?
#
loop_
_entity_poly.entity_id
_entity_poly.type
_entity_poly.pdbx_seq_one_letter_code
_entity_poly.pdbx_strand_id
1 'polypeptide(L)'
;MYAAYKWLFFALVATWSHFALAKYMGGSANLSGNCDSQNECVVNLGAPWSRWRGLCNSSDFSALWSKGGERYLIQCRSGDTSEDSVVWVIDAKTGFFGKLYFGRFFKKGALAVGPNIEIKDKFQLRTLCESVEIKRMKESDFVLLDKRPMDEGAYCYAPVYLTLRFDKLIVETNDGPFKNDDVDHAVHEVSIQEKRRLKYLLDAIRNWHSEP
;
A
#
# COMPACT_ATOMS: atom_id res chain seq x y z
N MET A 1 10.32 48.93 41.19
CA MET A 1 11.12 47.98 40.38
C MET A 1 10.46 46.59 40.38
N TYR A 2 9.30 46.36 39.73
CA TYR A 2 8.67 45.01 39.69
C TYR A 2 7.71 44.83 38.49
N ALA A 3 8.10 45.24 37.28
CA ALA A 3 7.25 45.06 36.09
C ALA A 3 7.96 44.45 34.87
N ALA A 4 9.29 44.44 34.82
CA ALA A 4 10.04 44.00 33.64
C ALA A 4 10.36 42.49 33.59
N TYR A 5 10.19 41.76 34.70
CA TYR A 5 10.63 40.36 34.79
C TYR A 5 9.59 39.31 34.38
N LYS A 6 8.30 39.69 34.23
CA LYS A 6 7.23 38.74 33.87
C LYS A 6 7.17 38.40 32.38
N TRP A 7 7.69 39.26 31.50
CA TRP A 7 7.63 39.05 30.05
C TRP A 7 8.80 38.19 29.52
N LEU A 8 9.92 38.14 30.23
CA LEU A 8 11.08 37.33 29.83
C LEU A 8 10.89 35.82 30.09
N PHE A 9 10.06 35.44 31.07
CA PHE A 9 9.78 34.02 31.34
C PHE A 9 8.84 33.38 30.32
N PHE A 10 7.89 34.13 29.73
CA PHE A 10 6.99 33.59 28.72
C PHE A 10 7.67 33.36 27.37
N ALA A 11 8.68 34.17 27.01
CA ALA A 11 9.42 34.00 25.76
C ALA A 11 10.40 32.80 25.78
N LEU A 12 10.90 32.40 26.96
CA LEU A 12 11.84 31.27 27.11
C LEU A 12 11.16 29.90 27.17
N VAL A 13 9.90 29.82 27.63
CA VAL A 13 9.14 28.55 27.63
C VAL A 13 8.55 28.23 26.25
N ALA A 14 8.30 29.25 25.41
CA ALA A 14 7.78 29.06 24.05
C ALA A 14 8.85 28.57 23.04
N THR A 15 10.14 28.74 23.32
CA THR A 15 11.21 28.28 22.42
C THR A 15 11.69 26.85 22.72
N TRP A 16 11.53 26.36 23.95
CA TRP A 16 11.88 24.98 24.31
C TRP A 16 10.78 23.95 23.99
N SER A 17 9.54 24.40 23.81
CA SER A 17 8.42 23.53 23.43
C SER A 17 8.40 23.21 21.93
N HIS A 18 9.13 23.94 21.09
CA HIS A 18 9.29 23.61 19.67
C HIS A 18 10.34 22.52 19.40
N PHE A 19 11.42 22.46 20.18
CA PHE A 19 12.43 21.41 19.99
C PHE A 19 12.04 20.07 20.63
N ALA A 20 11.22 20.07 21.69
CA ALA A 20 10.72 18.84 22.31
C ALA A 20 9.61 18.15 21.47
N LEU A 21 8.77 18.91 20.75
CA LEU A 21 7.79 18.31 19.83
C LEU A 21 8.44 17.75 18.56
N ALA A 22 9.53 18.36 18.07
CA ALA A 22 10.27 17.82 16.92
C ALA A 22 10.88 16.44 17.22
N LYS A 23 11.34 16.21 18.46
CA LYS A 23 11.94 14.93 18.87
C LYS A 23 10.92 13.79 19.05
N TYR A 24 9.67 14.11 19.40
CA TYR A 24 8.57 13.12 19.45
C TYR A 24 7.88 12.88 18.10
N MET A 25 8.12 13.72 17.10
CA MET A 25 7.65 13.51 15.72
C MET A 25 8.63 12.73 14.85
N GLY A 26 9.78 12.30 15.38
CA GLY A 26 10.92 11.83 14.59
C GLY A 26 11.38 10.39 14.81
N GLY A 27 10.57 9.47 15.36
CA GLY A 27 10.91 8.07 15.13
C GLY A 27 10.69 7.75 13.65
N SER A 28 11.75 7.35 12.95
CA SER A 28 11.59 6.84 11.60
C SER A 28 10.71 5.60 11.66
N ALA A 29 9.70 5.50 10.80
CA ALA A 29 9.08 4.20 10.55
C ALA A 29 10.21 3.22 10.19
N ASN A 30 10.24 2.03 10.81
CA ASN A 30 11.17 0.99 10.39
C ASN A 30 10.67 0.42 9.05
N LEU A 31 11.08 1.09 7.99
CA LEU A 31 10.85 0.72 6.60
C LEU A 31 12.01 -0.19 6.16
N SER A 32 11.68 -1.42 5.77
CA SER A 32 12.63 -2.37 5.20
C SER A 32 12.14 -2.80 3.83
N GLY A 33 12.98 -2.74 2.81
CA GLY A 33 12.50 -2.97 1.44
C GLY A 33 13.60 -2.96 0.41
N ASN A 34 13.21 -3.16 -0.84
CA ASN A 34 14.11 -3.13 -1.99
C ASN A 34 13.36 -2.70 -3.26
N CYS A 35 14.11 -2.15 -4.21
CA CYS A 35 13.67 -1.98 -5.59
C CYS A 35 14.34 -3.06 -6.44
N ASP A 36 13.60 -3.63 -7.38
CA ASP A 36 14.19 -4.56 -8.36
C ASP A 36 14.73 -3.82 -9.59
N SER A 37 15.29 -4.59 -10.54
CA SER A 37 15.85 -4.08 -11.79
C SER A 37 14.82 -3.45 -12.72
N GLN A 38 13.52 -3.66 -12.48
CA GLN A 38 12.43 -3.03 -13.23
C GLN A 38 11.91 -1.77 -12.52
N ASN A 39 12.61 -1.31 -11.49
CA ASN A 39 12.25 -0.18 -10.65
C ASN A 39 10.99 -0.39 -9.78
N GLU A 40 10.49 -1.61 -9.64
CA GLU A 40 9.40 -1.88 -8.68
C GLU A 40 9.98 -1.99 -7.26
N CYS A 41 9.63 -1.03 -6.43
CA CYS A 41 10.02 -0.90 -5.04
C CYS A 41 8.95 -1.48 -4.14
N VAL A 42 9.35 -2.35 -3.21
CA VAL A 42 8.50 -2.84 -2.12
C VAL A 42 9.15 -2.50 -0.80
N VAL A 43 8.38 -1.90 0.10
CA VAL A 43 8.75 -1.72 1.50
C VAL A 43 7.74 -2.37 2.40
N ASN A 44 8.26 -2.94 3.47
CA ASN A 44 7.55 -3.46 4.60
C ASN A 44 7.74 -2.49 5.77
N LEU A 45 6.63 -2.14 6.39
CA LEU A 45 6.59 -1.34 7.59
C LEU A 45 6.14 -2.23 8.73
N GLY A 46 6.96 -2.35 9.76
CA GLY A 46 6.57 -2.91 11.05
C GLY A 46 6.91 -1.92 12.14
N ALA A 47 5.91 -1.28 12.76
CA ALA A 47 6.17 -0.38 13.88
C ALA A 47 4.91 -0.03 14.71
N PRO A 48 5.05 0.18 16.04
CA PRO A 48 3.98 0.57 16.95
C PRO A 48 3.72 2.07 16.85
N TRP A 49 3.09 2.54 15.78
CA TRP A 49 2.96 3.98 15.50
C TRP A 49 1.51 4.45 15.45
N SER A 50 1.19 5.44 16.28
CA SER A 50 -0.16 5.99 16.45
C SER A 50 -0.72 6.70 15.21
N ARG A 51 0.15 7.18 14.31
CA ARG A 51 -0.25 8.02 13.16
C ARG A 51 -1.03 7.28 12.08
N TRP A 52 -0.78 5.99 11.89
CA TRP A 52 -1.50 5.13 10.94
C TRP A 52 -2.28 4.00 11.63
N ARG A 53 -2.34 4.02 12.98
CA ARG A 53 -3.18 3.11 13.76
C ARG A 53 -4.63 3.20 13.28
N GLY A 54 -5.25 2.04 13.04
CA GLY A 54 -6.62 1.94 12.56
C GLY A 54 -6.78 2.12 11.05
N LEU A 55 -5.69 2.03 10.27
CA LEU A 55 -5.80 1.66 8.85
C LEU A 55 -6.00 0.15 8.69
N CYS A 56 -5.20 -0.65 9.40
CA CYS A 56 -5.31 -2.11 9.46
C CYS A 56 -5.60 -2.57 10.90
N ASN A 57 -6.07 -3.81 11.05
CA ASN A 57 -6.14 -4.46 12.36
C ASN A 57 -4.74 -4.76 12.90
N SER A 58 -3.82 -5.09 12.00
CA SER A 58 -2.38 -5.24 12.23
C SER A 58 -1.63 -3.89 12.22
N SER A 59 -0.45 -3.84 12.84
CA SER A 59 0.48 -2.71 12.73
C SER A 59 1.32 -2.73 11.44
N ASP A 60 1.23 -3.81 10.66
CA ASP A 60 2.16 -4.10 9.60
C ASP A 60 1.54 -3.85 8.23
N PHE A 61 2.36 -3.26 7.35
CA PHE A 61 1.96 -2.88 6.00
C PHE A 61 3.04 -3.28 5.00
N SER A 62 2.62 -3.45 3.77
CA SER A 62 3.49 -3.41 2.62
C SER A 62 3.04 -2.28 1.70
N ALA A 63 4.00 -1.63 1.05
CA ALA A 63 3.72 -0.71 -0.04
C ALA A 63 4.55 -1.07 -1.26
N LEU A 64 3.92 -1.01 -2.43
CA LEU A 64 4.50 -1.23 -3.76
C LEU A 64 4.36 0.06 -4.58
N TRP A 65 5.43 0.47 -5.25
CA TRP A 65 5.43 1.59 -6.19
C TRP A 65 6.58 1.44 -7.20
N SER A 66 6.51 2.17 -8.30
CA SER A 66 7.63 2.31 -9.23
C SER A 66 8.54 3.46 -8.81
N LYS A 67 9.86 3.29 -8.80
CA LYS A 67 10.84 4.34 -8.48
C LYS A 67 10.61 5.59 -9.34
N GLY A 68 10.50 6.75 -8.70
CA GLY A 68 10.18 8.02 -9.37
C GLY A 68 8.70 8.21 -9.73
N GLY A 69 7.85 7.21 -9.46
CA GLY A 69 6.41 7.27 -9.65
C GLY A 69 5.66 7.92 -8.48
N GLU A 70 4.45 8.38 -8.78
CA GLU A 70 3.54 9.01 -7.81
C GLU A 70 2.32 8.15 -7.49
N ARG A 71 2.32 6.91 -7.99
CA ARG A 71 1.27 5.92 -7.75
C ARG A 71 1.77 4.90 -6.73
N TYR A 72 0.92 4.58 -5.78
CA TYR A 72 1.25 3.68 -4.68
C TYR A 72 0.13 2.67 -4.46
N LEU A 73 0.54 1.44 -4.17
CA LEU A 73 -0.34 0.37 -3.73
C LEU A 73 0.07 -0.03 -2.32
N ILE A 74 -0.84 0.11 -1.35
CA ILE A 74 -0.57 -0.15 0.05
C ILE A 74 -1.49 -1.26 0.51
N GLN A 75 -0.96 -2.29 1.15
CA GLN A 75 -1.74 -3.43 1.63
C GLN A 75 -1.45 -3.69 3.11
N CYS A 76 -2.51 -4.00 3.86
CA CYS A 76 -2.39 -4.53 5.22
C CYS A 76 -1.67 -5.88 5.21
N ARG A 77 -0.74 -6.08 6.14
CA ARG A 77 -0.14 -7.39 6.39
C ARG A 77 -0.71 -7.93 7.68
N SER A 78 -1.28 -9.11 7.64
CA SER A 78 -1.62 -9.86 8.85
C SER A 78 -0.47 -10.81 9.22
N GLY A 79 -0.19 -10.94 10.52
CA GLY A 79 0.73 -11.95 11.05
C GLY A 79 0.08 -13.32 11.25
N ASP A 80 -1.25 -13.36 11.23
CA ASP A 80 -2.13 -14.49 11.49
C ASP A 80 -2.71 -15.10 10.20
N THR A 81 -3.64 -16.05 10.31
CA THR A 81 -4.13 -16.89 9.20
C THR A 81 -5.17 -16.23 8.32
N SER A 82 -5.74 -15.08 8.71
CA SER A 82 -6.61 -14.29 7.85
C SER A 82 -5.81 -13.19 7.16
N GLU A 83 -5.77 -13.18 5.83
CA GLU A 83 -5.30 -12.01 5.09
C GLU A 83 -6.31 -10.87 5.29
N ASP A 84 -5.91 -9.82 6.02
CA ASP A 84 -6.63 -8.54 6.00
C ASP A 84 -6.48 -8.00 4.56
N SER A 85 -7.47 -8.29 3.71
CA SER A 85 -7.41 -8.01 2.26
C SER A 85 -7.71 -6.54 1.95
N VAL A 86 -7.32 -5.63 2.85
CA VAL A 86 -7.50 -4.20 2.62
C VAL A 86 -6.31 -3.69 1.82
N VAL A 87 -6.61 -3.18 0.62
CA VAL A 87 -5.65 -2.64 -0.33
C VAL A 87 -6.07 -1.22 -0.68
N TRP A 88 -5.14 -0.27 -0.58
CA TRP A 88 -5.33 1.11 -1.03
C TRP A 88 -4.53 1.36 -2.30
N VAL A 89 -5.18 1.96 -3.29
CA VAL A 89 -4.54 2.46 -4.51
C VAL A 89 -4.57 3.98 -4.47
N ILE A 90 -3.42 4.60 -4.65
CA ILE A 90 -3.27 6.05 -4.49
C ILE A 90 -2.57 6.61 -5.71
N ASP A 91 -3.15 7.66 -6.30
CA ASP A 91 -2.46 8.54 -7.24
C ASP A 91 -2.18 9.85 -6.52
N ALA A 92 -0.95 10.02 -6.05
CA ALA A 92 -0.58 11.20 -5.28
C ALA A 92 -0.50 12.47 -6.15
N LYS A 93 -0.36 12.31 -7.47
CA LYS A 93 -0.32 13.43 -8.42
C LYS A 93 -1.70 14.05 -8.57
N THR A 94 -2.73 13.23 -8.69
CA THR A 94 -4.11 13.72 -8.86
C THR A 94 -4.88 13.82 -7.54
N GLY A 95 -4.35 13.22 -6.47
CA GLY A 95 -5.00 13.17 -5.17
C GLY A 95 -6.07 12.08 -5.06
N PHE A 96 -6.08 11.11 -5.98
CA PHE A 96 -6.98 9.97 -5.94
C PHE A 96 -6.62 8.99 -4.81
N PHE A 97 -7.64 8.47 -4.12
CA PHE A 97 -7.52 7.37 -3.17
C PHE A 97 -8.68 6.39 -3.40
N GLY A 98 -8.36 5.15 -3.73
CA GLY A 98 -9.30 4.04 -3.83
C GLY A 98 -8.97 2.96 -2.81
N LYS A 99 -9.98 2.20 -2.39
CA LYS A 99 -9.84 1.07 -1.47
C LYS A 99 -10.51 -0.17 -2.05
N LEU A 100 -9.85 -1.31 -1.92
CA LEU A 100 -10.31 -2.63 -2.30
C LEU A 100 -10.26 -3.53 -1.06
N TYR A 101 -11.16 -4.52 -0.99
CA TYR A 101 -11.22 -5.52 0.08
C TYR A 101 -10.83 -6.92 -0.38
N PHE A 102 -10.15 -7.02 -1.53
CA PHE A 102 -9.76 -8.28 -2.12
C PHE A 102 -8.33 -8.22 -2.68
N GLY A 103 -7.82 -9.42 -2.95
CA GLY A 103 -6.54 -9.62 -3.63
C GLY A 103 -5.31 -9.34 -2.76
N ARG A 104 -4.18 -9.83 -3.25
CA ARG A 104 -2.85 -9.51 -2.72
C ARG A 104 -2.02 -8.86 -3.81
N PHE A 105 -1.27 -7.81 -3.49
CA PHE A 105 -0.41 -7.24 -4.52
C PHE A 105 0.69 -8.21 -4.92
N PHE A 106 1.13 -8.07 -6.16
CA PHE A 106 2.23 -8.85 -6.69
C PHE A 106 3.04 -8.00 -7.67
N LYS A 107 4.36 -8.23 -7.69
CA LYS A 107 5.25 -7.48 -8.59
C LYS A 107 5.02 -7.91 -10.04
N LYS A 108 4.85 -6.94 -10.92
CA LYS A 108 4.68 -7.19 -12.37
C LYS A 108 5.90 -7.88 -12.96
N GLY A 109 7.09 -7.52 -12.52
CA GLY A 109 8.34 -8.12 -12.98
C GLY A 109 8.46 -9.60 -12.67
N ALA A 110 7.87 -10.07 -11.56
CA ALA A 110 7.80 -11.48 -11.23
C ALA A 110 6.82 -12.23 -12.15
N LEU A 111 5.69 -11.59 -12.50
CA LEU A 111 4.69 -12.15 -13.44
C LEU A 111 5.21 -12.24 -14.88
N ALA A 112 6.15 -11.40 -15.26
CA ALA A 112 6.73 -11.39 -16.60
C ALA A 112 7.67 -12.59 -16.90
N VAL A 113 8.07 -13.38 -15.89
CA VAL A 113 9.09 -14.43 -16.04
C VAL A 113 8.53 -15.72 -16.68
N GLY A 114 7.21 -15.92 -16.71
CA GLY A 114 6.59 -17.01 -17.47
C GLY A 114 5.28 -17.55 -16.87
N PRO A 115 4.66 -18.56 -17.51
CA PRO A 115 3.35 -19.09 -17.09
C PRO A 115 3.38 -19.97 -15.83
N ASN A 116 4.54 -20.52 -15.47
CA ASN A 116 4.68 -21.49 -14.36
C ASN A 116 5.19 -20.82 -13.08
N ILE A 117 4.59 -19.70 -12.70
CA ILE A 117 5.00 -18.99 -11.48
C ILE A 117 4.42 -19.68 -10.26
N GLU A 118 5.30 -20.04 -9.34
CA GLU A 118 4.91 -20.52 -8.02
C GLU A 118 4.69 -19.33 -7.09
N ILE A 119 3.44 -19.13 -6.70
CA ILE A 119 3.03 -18.09 -5.79
C ILE A 119 3.10 -18.67 -4.38
N LYS A 120 4.04 -18.16 -3.60
CA LYS A 120 4.18 -18.53 -2.19
C LYS A 120 2.96 -18.04 -1.40
N ASP A 121 2.16 -18.98 -0.92
CA ASP A 121 1.16 -18.79 0.12
C ASP A 121 1.70 -19.29 1.48
N LYS A 122 1.01 -18.95 2.57
CA LYS A 122 1.41 -19.27 3.95
C LYS A 122 1.67 -20.75 4.18
N PHE A 123 0.90 -21.62 3.53
CA PHE A 123 0.94 -23.07 3.79
C PHE A 123 1.49 -23.89 2.63
N GLN A 124 1.43 -23.36 1.41
CA GLN A 124 1.83 -24.10 0.22
C GLN A 124 2.12 -23.16 -0.95
N LEU A 125 2.76 -23.71 -1.97
CA LEU A 125 2.87 -23.05 -3.26
C LEU A 125 1.53 -23.17 -3.99
N ARG A 126 1.17 -22.11 -4.70
CA ARG A 126 -0.05 -22.01 -5.51
C ARG A 126 0.32 -21.58 -6.91
N THR A 127 -0.52 -21.93 -7.87
CA THR A 127 -0.38 -21.53 -9.26
C THR A 127 -1.38 -20.45 -9.63
N LEU A 128 -1.20 -19.89 -10.82
CA LEU A 128 -2.23 -19.07 -11.42
C LEU A 128 -3.40 -19.94 -11.91
N CYS A 129 -4.60 -19.38 -11.89
CA CYS A 129 -5.80 -20.00 -12.51
C CYS A 129 -5.72 -19.98 -14.03
N GLU A 130 -5.04 -18.97 -14.56
CA GLU A 130 -4.95 -18.67 -15.98
C GLU A 130 -3.62 -17.99 -16.28
N SER A 131 -3.23 -17.98 -17.55
CA SER A 131 -2.01 -17.29 -17.97
C SER A 131 -2.15 -15.77 -17.83
N VAL A 132 -1.05 -15.09 -17.52
CA VAL A 132 -1.04 -13.63 -17.43
C VAL A 132 -1.18 -13.01 -18.83
N GLU A 133 -2.10 -12.07 -19.00
CA GLU A 133 -2.20 -11.27 -20.22
C GLU A 133 -1.10 -10.20 -20.22
N ILE A 134 0.04 -10.53 -20.83
CA ILE A 134 1.27 -9.72 -20.76
C ILE A 134 1.07 -8.26 -21.19
N LYS A 135 0.23 -8.01 -22.20
CA LYS A 135 -0.05 -6.65 -22.69
C LYS A 135 -0.75 -5.83 -21.59
N ARG A 136 -1.87 -6.33 -21.08
CA ARG A 136 -2.64 -5.67 -20.01
C ARG A 136 -1.83 -5.51 -18.74
N MET A 137 -1.08 -6.53 -18.34
CA MET A 137 -0.13 -6.43 -17.24
C MET A 137 0.81 -5.24 -17.42
N LYS A 138 1.45 -5.11 -18.58
CA LYS A 138 2.38 -3.99 -18.85
C LYS A 138 1.70 -2.63 -18.79
N GLU A 139 0.51 -2.50 -19.35
CA GLU A 139 -0.27 -1.25 -19.43
C GLU A 139 -0.92 -0.82 -18.10
N SER A 140 -1.16 -1.77 -17.20
CA SER A 140 -1.70 -1.52 -15.85
C SER A 140 -0.67 -0.85 -14.93
N ASP A 141 -1.14 -0.14 -13.91
CA ASP A 141 -0.28 0.46 -12.89
C ASP A 141 0.19 -0.57 -11.87
N PHE A 142 -0.70 -1.47 -11.47
CA PHE A 142 -0.41 -2.54 -10.51
C PHE A 142 -1.12 -3.84 -10.88
N VAL A 143 -0.68 -4.93 -10.26
CA VAL A 143 -1.36 -6.23 -10.32
C VAL A 143 -1.67 -6.73 -8.92
N LEU A 144 -2.89 -7.22 -8.75
CA LEU A 144 -3.30 -8.06 -7.63
C LEU A 144 -3.42 -9.50 -8.10
N LEU A 145 -3.31 -10.41 -7.14
CA LEU A 145 -3.66 -11.81 -7.27
C LEU A 145 -4.88 -12.08 -6.41
N ASP A 146 -5.97 -12.46 -7.06
CA ASP A 146 -7.24 -12.74 -6.42
C ASP A 146 -7.43 -14.25 -6.22
N LYS A 147 -7.90 -14.68 -5.05
CA LYS A 147 -8.04 -16.11 -4.73
C LYS A 147 -9.32 -16.64 -5.35
N ARG A 148 -9.20 -17.64 -6.23
CA ARG A 148 -10.36 -18.30 -6.85
C ARG A 148 -10.44 -19.77 -6.41
N PRO A 149 -11.63 -20.23 -6.00
CA PRO A 149 -11.81 -21.63 -5.67
C PRO A 149 -11.55 -22.49 -6.91
N MET A 150 -10.98 -23.66 -6.68
CA MET A 150 -10.88 -24.76 -7.64
C MET A 150 -11.69 -25.96 -7.14
N ASP A 151 -11.75 -27.01 -7.96
CA ASP A 151 -12.30 -28.29 -7.55
C ASP A 151 -11.59 -28.85 -6.30
N GLU A 152 -12.32 -29.67 -5.55
CA GLU A 152 -11.82 -30.41 -4.38
C GLU A 152 -11.29 -29.55 -3.23
N GLY A 153 -11.76 -28.30 -3.12
CA GLY A 153 -11.38 -27.39 -2.03
C GLY A 153 -9.96 -26.80 -2.17
N ALA A 154 -9.34 -26.99 -3.34
CA ALA A 154 -8.15 -26.26 -3.72
C ALA A 154 -8.51 -24.82 -4.16
N TYR A 155 -7.49 -24.00 -4.36
CA TYR A 155 -7.65 -22.67 -4.94
C TYR A 155 -6.41 -22.32 -5.76
N CYS A 156 -6.59 -21.39 -6.69
CA CYS A 156 -5.55 -20.77 -7.50
C CYS A 156 -5.64 -19.24 -7.38
N TYR A 157 -4.70 -18.54 -7.99
CA TYR A 157 -4.73 -17.08 -8.06
C TYR A 157 -5.05 -16.59 -9.48
N ALA A 158 -6.06 -15.74 -9.62
CA ALA A 158 -6.35 -15.04 -10.86
C ALA A 158 -5.67 -13.66 -10.87
N PRO A 159 -5.00 -13.26 -11.95
CA PRO A 159 -4.43 -11.92 -12.06
C PRO A 159 -5.53 -10.87 -12.24
N VAL A 160 -5.43 -9.79 -11.46
CA VAL A 160 -6.29 -8.61 -11.55
C VAL A 160 -5.43 -7.39 -11.82
N TYR A 161 -5.75 -6.66 -12.87
CA TYR A 161 -5.02 -5.50 -13.35
C TYR A 161 -5.68 -4.23 -12.85
N LEU A 162 -4.88 -3.36 -12.25
CA LEU A 162 -5.32 -2.08 -11.70
C LEU A 162 -4.77 -0.95 -12.56
N THR A 163 -5.64 -0.13 -13.13
CA THR A 163 -5.24 1.00 -13.98
C THR A 163 -5.90 2.28 -13.52
N LEU A 164 -5.09 3.31 -13.25
CA LEU A 164 -5.53 4.66 -12.93
C LEU A 164 -5.67 5.49 -14.22
N ARG A 165 -6.90 5.94 -14.49
CA ARG A 165 -7.26 6.81 -15.63
C ARG A 165 -8.30 7.82 -15.19
N PHE A 166 -8.06 9.10 -15.48
CA PHE A 166 -9.02 10.19 -15.25
C PHE A 166 -9.64 10.18 -13.84
N ASP A 167 -8.80 10.09 -12.81
CA ASP A 167 -9.21 10.03 -11.39
C ASP A 167 -10.15 8.87 -11.03
N LYS A 168 -10.09 7.80 -11.81
CA LYS A 168 -10.79 6.54 -11.55
C LYS A 168 -9.80 5.39 -11.54
N LEU A 169 -10.08 4.44 -10.67
CA LEU A 169 -9.44 3.13 -10.67
C LEU A 169 -10.29 2.18 -11.51
N ILE A 170 -9.70 1.67 -12.58
CA ILE A 170 -10.25 0.59 -13.40
C ILE A 170 -9.66 -0.72 -12.87
N VAL A 171 -10.53 -1.68 -12.59
CA VAL A 171 -10.18 -3.01 -12.05
C VAL A 171 -10.63 -4.05 -13.06
N GLU A 172 -9.70 -4.84 -13.60
CA GLU A 172 -9.98 -5.75 -14.71
C GLU A 172 -9.29 -7.10 -14.53
N THR A 173 -9.89 -8.15 -15.09
CA THR A 173 -9.29 -9.48 -15.27
C THR A 173 -8.88 -9.65 -16.75
N ASN A 174 -8.41 -10.84 -17.12
CA ASN A 174 -8.20 -11.19 -18.52
C ASN A 174 -9.49 -11.06 -19.35
N ASP A 175 -10.65 -11.35 -18.76
CA ASP A 175 -11.95 -11.31 -19.45
C ASP A 175 -12.53 -9.89 -19.60
N GLY A 176 -11.91 -8.88 -18.98
CA GLY A 176 -12.40 -7.51 -19.03
C GLY A 176 -12.57 -6.87 -17.64
N PRO A 177 -13.16 -5.67 -17.59
CA PRO A 177 -13.45 -5.00 -16.33
C PRO A 177 -14.47 -5.78 -15.50
N PHE A 178 -14.33 -5.74 -14.18
CA PHE A 178 -15.39 -6.20 -13.29
C PHE A 178 -16.68 -5.42 -13.54
N LYS A 179 -17.80 -6.11 -13.41
CA LYS A 179 -19.11 -5.46 -13.54
C LYS A 179 -19.37 -4.58 -12.31
N ASN A 180 -20.10 -3.50 -12.51
CA ASN A 180 -20.39 -2.54 -11.43
C ASN A 180 -21.21 -3.13 -10.26
N ASP A 181 -21.90 -4.26 -10.49
CA ASP A 181 -22.68 -4.98 -9.49
C ASP A 181 -21.88 -6.06 -8.74
N ASP A 182 -20.61 -6.25 -9.09
CA ASP A 182 -19.70 -7.15 -8.37
C ASP A 182 -19.22 -6.48 -7.08
N VAL A 183 -19.95 -6.73 -6.00
CA VAL A 183 -19.71 -6.13 -4.68
C VAL A 183 -18.35 -6.56 -4.12
N ASP A 184 -17.89 -7.77 -4.44
CA ASP A 184 -16.63 -8.31 -3.91
C ASP A 184 -15.40 -7.63 -4.55
N HIS A 185 -15.56 -7.10 -5.76
CA HIS A 185 -14.49 -6.44 -6.53
C HIS A 185 -14.68 -4.92 -6.68
N ALA A 186 -15.62 -4.34 -5.94
CA ALA A 186 -15.94 -2.94 -6.00
C ALA A 186 -14.81 -2.04 -5.48
N VAL A 187 -14.68 -0.85 -6.07
CA VAL A 187 -13.82 0.21 -5.55
C VAL A 187 -14.59 1.01 -4.49
N HIS A 188 -14.09 1.00 -3.27
CA HIS A 188 -14.73 1.68 -2.14
C HIS A 188 -14.14 3.06 -1.90
N GLU A 189 -14.99 3.95 -1.38
CA GLU A 189 -14.57 5.25 -0.91
C GLU A 189 -13.61 5.13 0.28
N VAL A 190 -12.63 6.05 0.30
CA VAL A 190 -11.67 6.20 1.39
C VAL A 190 -12.10 7.37 2.25
N SER A 191 -12.35 7.12 3.54
CA SER A 191 -12.78 8.16 4.47
C SER A 191 -11.71 9.25 4.63
N ILE A 192 -12.14 10.44 5.05
CA ILE A 192 -11.22 11.57 5.31
C ILE A 192 -10.12 11.19 6.31
N GLN A 193 -10.49 10.41 7.33
CA GLN A 193 -9.55 9.94 8.35
C GLN A 193 -8.52 8.96 7.75
N GLU A 194 -8.97 7.98 6.96
CA GLU A 194 -8.07 7.07 6.23
C GLU A 194 -7.14 7.85 5.30
N LYS A 195 -7.65 8.78 4.48
CA LYS A 195 -6.84 9.63 3.59
C LYS A 195 -5.75 10.37 4.35
N ARG A 196 -6.06 10.94 5.52
CA ARG A 196 -5.06 11.63 6.36
C ARG A 196 -3.97 10.68 6.86
N ARG A 197 -4.34 9.47 7.30
CA ARG A 197 -3.40 8.45 7.77
C ARG A 197 -2.51 7.93 6.63
N LEU A 198 -3.10 7.69 5.47
CA LEU A 198 -2.38 7.27 4.26
C LEU A 198 -1.39 8.34 3.80
N LYS A 199 -1.73 9.63 3.90
CA LYS A 199 -0.77 10.72 3.60
C LYS A 199 0.48 10.66 4.49
N TYR A 200 0.32 10.46 5.79
CA TYR A 200 1.48 10.28 6.68
C TYR A 200 2.34 9.06 6.31
N LEU A 201 1.70 7.97 5.87
CA LEU A 201 2.39 6.78 5.41
C LEU A 201 3.14 7.04 4.10
N LEU A 202 2.54 7.75 3.15
CA LEU A 202 3.18 8.16 1.89
C LEU A 202 4.39 9.05 2.12
N ASP A 203 4.29 10.01 3.05
CA ASP A 203 5.42 10.87 3.41
C ASP A 203 6.59 10.03 3.96
N ALA A 204 6.32 8.98 4.74
CA ALA A 204 7.35 8.07 5.21
C ALA A 204 7.97 7.25 4.06
N ILE A 205 7.14 6.71 3.14
CA ILE A 205 7.60 5.94 1.98
C ILE A 205 8.44 6.80 1.03
N ARG A 206 8.05 8.06 0.78
CA ARG A 206 8.78 8.98 -0.10
C ARG A 206 10.16 9.37 0.43
N ASN A 207 10.31 9.40 1.74
CA ASN A 207 11.58 9.67 2.40
C ASN A 207 12.43 8.39 2.58
N TRP A 208 11.90 7.22 2.22
CA TRP A 208 12.66 5.98 2.25
C TRP A 208 13.64 5.94 1.09
N HIS A 209 14.86 5.52 1.40
CA HIS A 209 15.92 5.29 0.43
C HIS A 209 16.37 3.84 0.61
N SER A 210 16.50 3.10 -0.49
CA SER A 210 17.16 1.79 -0.45
C SER A 210 18.60 2.00 0.01
N GLU A 211 19.04 1.28 1.04
CA GLU A 211 20.45 1.23 1.37
C GLU A 211 21.24 0.71 0.14
N PRO A 212 22.43 1.27 -0.14
CA PRO A 212 23.26 0.87 -1.28
C PRO A 212 23.76 -0.56 -1.19
#